data_AF-A0A1R3WHL2-F1
#
_entry.id   AF-A0A1R3WHL2-F1
#
_cell.length_a   1.000
_cell.length_b   1.000
_cell.length_c   1.000
_cell.angle_alpha   90.00
_cell.angle_beta   90.00
_cell.angle_gamma   90.00
#
_symmetry.space_group_name_H-M   'P 1'
#
loop_
_entity.id
_entity.type
_entity.pdbx_description
1 polymer ?
#
loop_
_entity_poly.entity_id
_entity_poly.type
_entity_poly.pdbx_seq_one_letter_code
_entity_poly.pdbx_strand_id
1 'polypeptide(L)'
;MRQEISGGNWVMAVGLVMMLMLPGCYEDEDETLAGESEPGTAAISEPEAERGDDWLRVEESEAPLVFLARRSGAAGDDLAPGFRRLGDDYSESPRMIANRVLQLWREIERNDGPGLGLRQLLDDLASDRHRAEDSLAAVIQLYRVQRRQGRNHAEAVAMATGEGS
;
A
#
# COMPACT_ATOMS: atom_id res chain seq x y z
N MET A 1 67.13 -20.77 15.46
CA MET A 1 65.78 -21.28 15.82
C MET A 1 64.81 -20.71 14.79
N ARG A 2 64.37 -21.55 13.83
CA ARG A 2 63.00 -22.12 13.70
C ARG A 2 61.93 -21.03 13.46
N GLN A 3 61.08 -21.06 12.42
CA GLN A 3 60.62 -22.15 11.56
C GLN A 3 60.13 -21.58 10.21
N GLU A 4 60.46 -22.26 9.12
CA GLU A 4 59.73 -22.24 7.85
C GLU A 4 58.41 -23.02 8.00
N ILE A 5 57.33 -22.58 7.36
CA ILE A 5 56.32 -23.49 6.79
C ILE A 5 55.94 -22.99 5.40
N SER A 6 56.28 -23.85 4.44
CA SER A 6 55.98 -23.83 3.02
C SER A 6 54.63 -24.51 2.75
N GLY A 7 53.95 -24.06 1.70
CA GLY A 7 53.24 -24.94 0.77
C GLY A 7 51.77 -25.26 1.06
N GLY A 8 50.94 -25.18 0.02
CA GLY A 8 49.65 -25.84 0.00
C GLY A 8 48.66 -25.35 -1.05
N ASN A 9 48.98 -25.47 -2.34
CA ASN A 9 47.94 -25.56 -3.38
C ASN A 9 47.12 -26.84 -3.14
N TRP A 10 45.80 -26.73 -2.98
CA TRP A 10 44.89 -27.86 -3.13
C TRP A 10 43.76 -27.49 -4.10
N VAL A 11 43.94 -27.93 -5.33
CA VAL A 11 42.83 -28.18 -6.27
C VAL A 11 42.24 -29.53 -5.88
N MET A 12 40.95 -29.59 -5.60
CA MET A 12 40.09 -30.69 -6.08
C MET A 12 38.64 -30.22 -6.21
N ALA A 13 38.13 -30.45 -7.42
CA ALA A 13 36.74 -30.36 -7.81
C ALA A 13 35.97 -31.65 -7.41
N VAL A 14 34.70 -31.70 -7.85
CA VAL A 14 33.71 -32.79 -7.76
C VAL A 14 32.93 -32.77 -6.45
N GLY A 15 31.60 -32.67 -6.40
CA GLY A 15 30.55 -32.66 -7.41
C GLY A 15 29.21 -32.88 -6.69
N LEU A 16 28.08 -32.58 -7.33
CA LEU A 16 26.89 -33.43 -7.46
C LEU A 16 25.68 -32.58 -7.88
N VAL A 17 25.11 -32.99 -8.99
CA VAL A 17 23.86 -32.58 -9.61
C VAL A 17 22.68 -32.84 -8.66
N MET A 18 21.79 -31.86 -8.49
CA MET A 18 20.38 -32.15 -8.26
C MET A 18 19.52 -31.38 -9.26
N MET A 19 19.20 -32.12 -10.32
CA MET A 19 18.23 -31.86 -11.36
C MET A 19 16.84 -32.00 -10.72
N LEU A 20 16.23 -30.90 -10.28
CA LEU A 20 14.81 -30.88 -9.94
C LEU A 20 14.03 -30.77 -11.24
N MET A 21 13.59 -31.93 -11.72
CA MET A 21 12.52 -32.04 -12.70
C MET A 21 11.24 -31.49 -12.08
N LEU A 22 10.83 -30.30 -12.51
CA LEU A 22 9.42 -29.93 -12.42
C LEU A 22 8.70 -30.66 -13.56
N PRO A 23 7.75 -31.54 -13.28
CA PRO A 23 6.94 -32.17 -14.31
C PRO A 23 6.16 -31.06 -15.04
N GLY A 24 6.45 -30.89 -16.32
CA GLY A 24 5.54 -30.25 -17.24
C GLY A 24 4.27 -31.10 -17.30
N CYS A 25 3.23 -30.64 -16.62
CA CYS A 25 1.88 -31.16 -16.83
C CYS A 25 1.39 -30.65 -18.19
N TYR A 26 1.58 -31.56 -19.15
CA TYR A 26 0.83 -31.81 -20.38
C TYR A 26 -0.48 -31.03 -20.56
N GLU A 27 -0.63 -30.48 -21.77
CA GLU A 27 -1.90 -30.17 -22.44
C GLU A 27 -2.89 -31.33 -22.34
N ASP A 28 -4.08 -31.07 -21.79
CA ASP A 28 -5.27 -31.88 -22.07
C ASP A 28 -6.17 -31.04 -22.99
N GLU A 29 -6.18 -31.42 -24.27
CA GLU A 29 -7.09 -30.92 -25.29
C GLU A 29 -8.40 -31.70 -25.23
N ASP A 30 -9.52 -30.98 -25.05
CA ASP A 30 -10.89 -31.31 -25.45
C ASP A 30 -11.46 -32.72 -25.13
N GLU A 31 -12.17 -32.81 -24.00
CA GLU A 31 -13.38 -33.65 -23.91
C GLU A 31 -14.62 -32.78 -23.65
N THR A 32 -15.36 -32.53 -24.72
CA THR A 32 -16.72 -32.03 -24.71
C THR A 32 -17.65 -33.03 -24.00
N LEU A 33 -18.08 -32.72 -22.79
CA LEU A 33 -19.27 -33.32 -22.19
C LEU A 33 -20.31 -32.23 -21.93
N ALA A 34 -21.26 -32.15 -22.85
CA ALA A 34 -22.54 -31.53 -22.60
C ALA A 34 -23.22 -32.32 -21.46
N GLY A 35 -23.15 -31.75 -20.26
CA GLY A 35 -23.86 -32.20 -19.07
C GLY A 35 -24.59 -31.01 -18.47
N GLU A 36 -25.86 -30.89 -18.85
CA GLU A 36 -26.86 -29.99 -18.27
C GLU A 36 -26.73 -29.95 -16.74
N SER A 37 -26.45 -28.76 -16.19
CA SER A 37 -26.62 -28.44 -14.78
C SER A 37 -27.13 -27.01 -14.73
N GLU A 38 -28.24 -26.88 -14.02
CA GLU A 38 -29.18 -25.77 -13.96
C GLU A 38 -28.50 -24.39 -13.83
N PRO A 39 -29.17 -23.30 -14.25
CA PRO A 39 -28.79 -21.95 -13.86
C PRO A 39 -29.13 -21.77 -12.37
N GLY A 40 -28.38 -22.48 -11.51
CA GLY A 40 -28.20 -22.13 -10.13
C GLY A 40 -27.56 -20.76 -10.15
N THR A 41 -28.41 -19.74 -10.06
CA THR A 41 -28.05 -18.41 -9.60
C THR A 41 -27.47 -18.61 -8.21
N ALA A 42 -26.19 -19.00 -8.16
CA ALA A 42 -25.34 -18.66 -7.06
C ALA A 42 -25.35 -17.14 -7.07
N ALA A 43 -26.34 -16.59 -6.36
CA ALA A 43 -26.22 -15.29 -5.76
C ALA A 43 -24.86 -15.33 -5.10
N ILE A 44 -23.89 -14.71 -5.78
CA ILE A 44 -22.75 -14.13 -5.10
C ILE A 44 -23.45 -13.23 -4.11
N SER A 45 -23.66 -13.73 -2.89
CA SER A 45 -23.96 -12.90 -1.76
C SER A 45 -22.74 -12.01 -1.63
N GLU A 46 -22.74 -10.91 -2.39
CA GLU A 46 -21.91 -9.79 -2.07
C GLU A 46 -22.18 -9.53 -0.59
N PRO A 47 -21.16 -9.50 0.28
CA PRO A 47 -21.36 -9.00 1.62
C PRO A 47 -21.69 -7.51 1.49
N GLU A 48 -22.97 -7.23 1.25
CA GLU A 48 -23.53 -5.93 0.87
C GLU A 48 -23.75 -5.01 2.08
N ALA A 49 -23.39 -5.43 3.29
CA ALA A 49 -23.70 -4.71 4.51
C ALA A 49 -22.49 -4.16 5.31
N GLU A 50 -21.24 -4.46 4.93
CA GLU A 50 -20.05 -3.91 5.63
C GLU A 50 -19.09 -3.09 4.74
N ARG A 51 -19.31 -3.02 3.42
CA ARG A 51 -18.47 -2.22 2.50
C ARG A 51 -18.92 -0.78 2.31
N GLY A 52 -20.01 -0.36 2.94
CA GLY A 52 -20.64 0.94 2.68
C GLY A 52 -20.13 2.11 3.50
N ASP A 53 -19.38 1.85 4.57
CA ASP A 53 -19.08 2.92 5.55
C ASP A 53 -17.70 3.55 5.31
N ASP A 54 -16.72 2.82 4.79
CA ASP A 54 -15.32 3.28 4.81
C ASP A 54 -14.89 4.20 3.65
N TRP A 55 -15.80 4.48 2.73
CA TRP A 55 -15.48 5.19 1.50
C TRP A 55 -16.53 6.23 1.17
N LEU A 56 -16.10 7.47 0.95
CA LEU A 56 -16.96 8.55 0.48
C LEU A 56 -17.22 8.33 -1.03
N ARG A 57 -18.40 7.77 -1.36
CA ARG A 57 -18.80 7.44 -2.75
C ARG A 57 -19.05 8.68 -3.59
N VAL A 58 -19.06 8.56 -4.92
CA VAL A 58 -19.18 9.73 -5.81
C VAL A 58 -20.55 10.42 -5.69
N GLU A 59 -21.60 9.63 -5.44
CA GLU A 59 -22.99 10.07 -5.35
C GLU A 59 -23.32 10.78 -4.03
N GLU A 60 -22.47 10.62 -3.02
CA GLU A 60 -22.68 11.20 -1.69
C GLU A 60 -22.37 12.71 -1.70
N SER A 61 -23.31 13.53 -1.23
CA SER A 61 -23.18 14.99 -1.16
C SER A 61 -22.35 15.50 0.02
N GLU A 62 -21.91 14.62 0.92
CA GLU A 62 -21.08 14.98 2.07
C GLU A 62 -19.76 15.62 1.59
N ALA A 63 -19.39 16.73 2.23
CA ALA A 63 -18.13 17.40 1.93
C ALA A 63 -16.94 16.51 2.40
N PRO A 64 -15.88 16.34 1.58
CA PRO A 64 -14.76 15.44 1.92
C PRO A 64 -14.10 15.70 3.28
N LEU A 65 -13.96 16.97 3.67
CA LEU A 65 -13.41 17.34 4.98
C LEU A 65 -14.34 16.93 6.14
N VAL A 66 -15.66 17.06 5.95
CA VAL A 66 -16.67 16.65 6.95
C VAL A 66 -16.65 15.13 7.12
N PHE A 67 -16.54 14.40 6.01
CA PHE A 67 -16.37 12.95 6.02
C PHE A 67 -15.12 12.53 6.82
N LEU A 68 -13.96 13.14 6.55
CA LEU A 68 -12.73 12.87 7.30
C LEU A 68 -12.86 13.15 8.79
N ALA A 69 -13.42 14.31 9.15
CA ALA A 69 -13.63 14.70 10.55
C ALA A 69 -14.53 13.69 11.28
N ARG A 70 -15.66 13.33 10.66
CA ARG A 70 -16.59 12.32 11.20
C ARG A 70 -15.92 10.95 11.39
N ARG A 71 -15.08 10.53 10.43
CA ARG A 71 -14.45 9.20 10.45
C ARG A 71 -13.28 9.08 11.41
N SER A 72 -12.58 10.18 11.68
CA SER A 72 -11.44 10.22 12.60
C SER A 72 -11.81 10.68 14.01
N GLY A 73 -12.97 11.31 14.17
CA GLY A 73 -13.36 11.97 15.42
C GLY A 73 -12.61 13.29 15.69
N ALA A 74 -11.74 13.73 14.77
CA ALA A 74 -11.03 15.00 14.89
C ALA A 74 -11.94 16.19 14.50
N ALA A 75 -11.66 17.36 15.05
CA ALA A 75 -12.36 18.58 14.66
C ALA A 75 -12.03 18.95 13.21
N GLY A 76 -13.04 19.27 12.41
CA GLY A 76 -12.85 19.64 11.00
C GLY A 76 -11.90 20.83 10.81
N ASP A 77 -11.95 21.80 11.72
CA ASP A 77 -11.07 22.99 11.71
C ASP A 77 -9.60 22.63 11.92
N ASP A 78 -9.29 21.57 12.66
CA ASP A 78 -7.92 21.08 12.86
C ASP A 78 -7.37 20.38 11.61
N LEU A 79 -8.24 19.75 10.83
CA LEU A 79 -7.87 19.03 9.60
C LEU A 79 -7.82 19.95 8.37
N ALA A 80 -8.58 21.05 8.39
CA ALA A 80 -8.78 21.91 7.23
C ALA A 80 -7.48 22.45 6.61
N PRO A 81 -6.46 22.90 7.37
CA PRO A 81 -5.23 23.42 6.80
C PRO A 81 -4.45 22.36 6.02
N GLY A 82 -4.18 21.21 6.64
CA GLY A 82 -3.45 20.11 6.01
C GLY A 82 -4.22 19.54 4.81
N PHE A 83 -5.54 19.36 4.95
CA PHE A 83 -6.36 18.87 3.84
C PHE A 83 -6.39 19.83 2.64
N ARG A 84 -6.43 21.15 2.87
CA ARG A 84 -6.33 22.13 1.79
C ARG A 84 -4.98 22.05 1.09
N ARG A 85 -3.90 21.96 1.87
CA ARG A 85 -2.53 21.86 1.33
C ARG A 85 -2.36 20.64 0.44
N LEU A 86 -2.87 19.46 0.83
CA LEU A 86 -2.89 18.30 -0.05
C LEU A 86 -3.66 18.53 -1.36
N GLY A 87 -4.73 19.33 -1.33
CA GLY A 87 -5.48 19.70 -2.55
C GLY A 87 -4.74 20.68 -3.46
N ASP A 88 -3.77 21.42 -2.93
CA ASP A 88 -2.89 22.30 -3.70
C ASP A 88 -1.64 21.55 -4.21
N ASP A 89 -1.14 20.59 -3.41
CA ASP A 89 0.09 19.82 -3.68
C ASP A 89 -0.13 18.68 -4.68
N TYR A 90 -1.34 18.15 -4.80
CA TYR A 90 -1.62 16.94 -5.58
C TYR A 90 -2.75 17.12 -6.60
N SER A 91 -2.67 16.35 -7.69
CA SER A 91 -3.62 16.40 -8.81
C SER A 91 -4.98 15.77 -8.51
N GLU A 92 -5.09 15.00 -7.43
CA GLU A 92 -6.32 14.31 -7.06
C GLU A 92 -7.45 15.25 -6.61
N SER A 93 -8.70 14.86 -6.90
CA SER A 93 -9.87 15.57 -6.38
C SER A 93 -9.94 15.47 -4.84
N PRO A 94 -10.56 16.45 -4.15
CA PRO A 94 -10.71 16.41 -2.70
C PRO A 94 -11.34 15.11 -2.17
N ARG A 95 -12.29 14.52 -2.91
CA ARG A 95 -12.91 13.24 -2.54
C ARG A 95 -11.89 12.09 -2.58
N MET A 96 -11.05 12.04 -3.62
CA MET A 96 -10.00 11.03 -3.72
C MET A 96 -8.95 11.21 -2.63
N ILE A 97 -8.54 12.45 -2.33
CA ILE A 97 -7.61 12.75 -1.24
C ILE A 97 -8.18 12.24 0.09
N ALA A 98 -9.42 12.59 0.42
CA ALA A 98 -10.06 12.15 1.66
C ALA A 98 -10.09 10.63 1.81
N ASN A 99 -10.51 9.92 0.76
CA ASN A 99 -10.57 8.47 0.78
C ASN A 99 -9.19 7.81 0.94
N ARG A 100 -8.17 8.33 0.22
CA ARG A 100 -6.80 7.80 0.28
C ARG A 100 -6.16 8.03 1.64
N VAL A 101 -6.31 9.23 2.19
CA VAL A 101 -5.77 9.57 3.52
C VAL A 101 -6.46 8.72 4.58
N LEU A 102 -7.79 8.59 4.55
CA LEU A 102 -8.50 7.76 5.52
C LEU A 102 -8.07 6.29 5.45
N GLN A 103 -7.91 5.76 4.23
CA GLN A 103 -7.44 4.39 4.02
C GLN A 103 -6.04 4.19 4.60
N LEU A 104 -5.12 5.11 4.32
CA LEU A 104 -3.75 5.06 4.81
C LEU A 104 -3.70 5.17 6.34
N TRP A 105 -4.44 6.11 6.92
CA TRP A 105 -4.51 6.30 8.37
C TRP A 105 -4.93 5.02 9.08
N ARG A 106 -6.00 4.38 8.61
CA ARG A 106 -6.47 3.10 9.17
C ARG A 106 -5.51 1.95 8.94
N GLU A 107 -4.80 1.94 7.80
CA GLU A 107 -3.75 0.96 7.55
C GLU A 107 -2.62 1.10 8.57
N ILE A 108 -2.21 2.33 8.89
CA ILE A 108 -1.20 2.62 9.93
C ILE A 108 -1.72 2.16 11.30
N GLU A 109 -2.93 2.52 11.67
CA GLU A 109 -3.52 2.10 12.96
C GLU A 109 -3.58 0.57 13.10
N ARG A 110 -3.92 -0.16 12.04
CA ARG A 110 -3.97 -1.63 12.06
C ARG A 110 -2.59 -2.28 12.17
N ASN A 111 -1.58 -1.70 11.54
CA ASN A 111 -0.24 -2.30 11.46
C ASN A 111 0.65 -1.90 12.64
N ASP A 112 0.54 -0.66 13.10
CA ASP A 112 1.45 -0.04 14.06
C ASP A 112 0.78 0.26 15.41
N GLY A 113 -0.55 0.17 15.48
CA GLY A 113 -1.36 0.53 16.64
C GLY A 113 -1.81 1.99 16.62
N PRO A 114 -2.68 2.38 17.57
CA PRO A 114 -3.12 3.77 17.71
C PRO A 114 -1.95 4.63 18.17
N GLY A 115 -1.63 5.68 17.43
CA GLY A 115 -0.51 6.56 17.79
C GLY A 115 -0.30 7.72 16.83
N LEU A 116 -0.60 7.54 15.55
CA LEU A 116 -0.56 8.61 14.55
C LEU A 116 -1.95 9.26 14.43
N GLY A 117 -2.07 10.54 14.79
CA GLY A 117 -3.31 11.29 14.59
C GLY A 117 -3.54 11.64 13.12
N LEU A 118 -4.79 11.70 12.66
CA LEU A 118 -5.12 12.05 11.27
C LEU A 118 -4.53 13.41 10.86
N ARG A 119 -4.57 14.40 11.75
CA ARG A 119 -3.95 15.71 11.49
C ARG A 119 -2.45 15.57 11.20
N GLN A 120 -1.74 14.80 12.02
CA GLN A 120 -0.32 14.57 11.83
C GLN A 120 -0.04 13.90 10.48
N LEU A 121 -0.85 12.91 10.09
CA LEU A 121 -0.71 12.29 8.77
C LEU A 121 -0.94 13.28 7.62
N LEU A 122 -1.92 14.18 7.72
CA LEU A 122 -2.15 15.22 6.71
C LEU A 122 -0.94 16.15 6.60
N ASP A 123 -0.38 16.56 7.74
CA ASP A 123 0.80 17.42 7.79
C ASP A 123 2.04 16.71 7.22
N ASP A 124 2.23 15.43 7.55
CA ASP A 124 3.35 14.60 7.08
C ASP A 124 3.30 14.34 5.57
N LEU A 125 2.09 14.20 4.99
CA LEU A 125 1.93 14.03 3.54
C LEU A 125 2.05 15.33 2.76
N ALA A 126 1.88 16.48 3.40
CA ALA A 126 1.95 17.78 2.74
C ALA A 126 3.41 18.26 2.68
N SER A 127 4.00 18.29 1.48
CA SER A 127 5.41 18.64 1.28
C SER A 127 5.55 19.82 0.34
N ASP A 128 6.44 20.76 0.70
CA ASP A 128 6.77 21.94 -0.11
C ASP A 128 7.47 21.61 -1.44
N ARG A 129 7.83 20.33 -1.67
CA ARG A 129 8.53 19.88 -2.87
C ARG A 129 7.61 19.32 -3.94
N HIS A 130 6.34 19.08 -3.64
CA HIS A 130 5.41 18.55 -4.62
C HIS A 130 5.03 19.58 -5.67
N ARG A 131 4.87 19.11 -6.90
CA ARG A 131 4.20 19.89 -7.95
C ARG A 131 2.75 19.43 -7.98
N ALA A 132 1.81 20.34 -8.25
CA ALA A 132 0.39 20.02 -8.39
C ALA A 132 0.06 18.90 -9.41
N GLU A 133 1.03 18.46 -10.21
CA GLU A 133 0.92 17.32 -11.14
C GLU A 133 1.25 15.97 -10.50
N ASP A 134 1.84 15.97 -9.31
CA ASP A 134 2.17 14.75 -8.57
C ASP A 134 0.87 14.06 -8.11
N SER A 135 0.94 12.73 -8.00
CA SER A 135 -0.17 11.90 -7.52
C SER A 135 0.08 11.48 -6.09
N LEU A 136 -0.85 11.82 -5.20
CA LEU A 136 -0.87 11.31 -3.83
C LEU A 136 -0.88 9.77 -3.80
N ALA A 137 -1.52 9.13 -4.79
CA ALA A 137 -1.48 7.67 -4.93
C ALA A 137 -0.04 7.12 -5.03
N ALA A 138 0.82 7.79 -5.80
CA ALA A 138 2.20 7.38 -6.00
C ALA A 138 3.03 7.56 -4.71
N VAL A 139 2.82 8.68 -4.00
CA VAL A 139 3.43 8.94 -2.69
C VAL A 139 3.04 7.87 -1.68
N ILE A 140 1.75 7.57 -1.55
CA ILE A 140 1.25 6.52 -0.64
C ILE A 140 1.82 5.14 -1.00
N GLN A 141 1.95 4.85 -2.31
CA GLN A 141 2.53 3.59 -2.74
C GLN A 141 4.01 3.49 -2.38
N LEU A 142 4.78 4.57 -2.54
CA LEU A 142 6.18 4.62 -2.14
C LEU A 142 6.30 4.49 -0.61
N TYR A 143 5.47 5.21 0.16
CA TYR A 143 5.39 5.06 1.62
C TYR A 143 5.20 3.59 2.03
N ARG A 144 4.26 2.88 1.41
CA ARG A 144 4.02 1.43 1.67
C ARG A 144 5.23 0.57 1.34
N VAL A 145 5.95 0.86 0.26
CA VAL A 145 7.22 0.18 -0.07
C VAL A 145 8.25 0.41 1.04
N GLN A 146 8.39 1.65 1.52
CA GLN A 146 9.33 1.99 2.58
C GLN A 146 8.99 1.30 3.91
N ARG A 147 7.72 1.29 4.32
CA ARG A 147 7.24 0.58 5.51
C ARG A 147 7.52 -0.93 5.43
N ARG A 148 7.30 -1.56 4.27
CA ARG A 148 7.64 -2.98 4.04
C ARG A 148 9.13 -3.27 4.11
N GLN A 149 9.99 -2.28 3.87
CA GLN A 149 11.44 -2.39 4.05
C GLN A 149 11.88 -2.17 5.51
N GLY A 150 10.94 -1.99 6.45
CA GLY A 150 11.21 -1.81 7.88
C GLY A 150 11.52 -0.38 8.30
N ARG A 151 11.37 0.62 7.41
CA ARG A 151 11.52 2.03 7.79
C ARG A 151 10.39 2.47 8.70
N ASN A 152 10.71 3.37 9.63
CA ASN A 152 9.69 3.98 10.49
C ASN A 152 8.82 4.98 9.70
N HIS A 153 7.78 5.54 10.34
CA HIS A 153 6.80 6.39 9.66
C HIS A 153 7.46 7.65 9.07
N ALA A 154 8.21 8.39 9.90
CA ALA A 154 8.90 9.61 9.50
C ALA A 154 9.89 9.36 8.35
N GLU A 155 10.67 8.28 8.41
CA GLU A 155 11.60 7.90 7.34
C GLU A 155 10.86 7.51 6.05
N ALA A 156 9.75 6.77 6.16
CA ALA A 156 8.95 6.35 5.02
C ALA A 156 8.29 7.54 4.32
N VAL A 157 7.77 8.49 5.09
CA VAL A 157 7.19 9.75 4.59
C VAL A 157 8.27 10.58 3.91
N ALA A 158 9.39 10.87 4.56
CA ALA A 158 10.45 11.70 4.00
C ALA A 158 11.01 11.14 2.67
N MET A 159 11.08 9.81 2.54
CA MET A 159 11.45 9.15 1.29
C MET A 159 10.33 9.21 0.24
N ALA A 160 9.06 9.17 0.65
CA ALA A 160 7.92 9.22 -0.24
C ALA A 160 7.61 10.62 -0.78
N THR A 161 7.81 11.66 0.04
CA THR A 161 7.59 13.08 -0.28
C THR A 161 8.83 13.76 -0.89
N GLY A 162 9.96 13.05 -0.92
CA GLY A 162 11.23 13.56 -1.46
C GLY A 162 11.96 14.56 -0.54
N GLU A 163 11.60 14.64 0.74
CA GLU A 163 12.24 15.51 1.73
C GLU A 163 13.57 14.97 2.27
N GLY A 164 13.86 13.68 2.07
CA GLY A 164 15.09 13.01 2.54
C GLY A 164 16.28 12.96 1.55
N SER A 165 16.21 13.70 0.43
CA SER A 165 17.28 13.77 -0.59
C SER A 165 18.01 15.11 -0.60
#